data_AF-A0AAJ2TVS2-F1
#
_entry.id   AF-A0AAJ2TVS2-F1
#
_cell.length_a   1.000
_cell.length_b   1.000
_cell.length_c   1.000
_cell.angle_alpha   90.00
_cell.angle_beta   90.00
_cell.angle_gamma   90.00
#
_symmetry.space_group_name_H-M   'P 1'
#
loop_
_entity.id
_entity.type
_entity.pdbx_description
1 polymer ?
#
loop_
_entity_poly.entity_id
_entity_poly.type
_entity_poly.pdbx_seq_one_letter_code
_entity_poly.pdbx_strand_id
1 'polypeptide(L)'
;MLDVRTLSAVTGLGFEPTGDSGVDSGDSVVNVGGTNCSWRTETGEFLLVSVLPEWGIGQERLGREAADFYFGNCESDTWVCTAAGGDGELWIAVSGSGGVGAHDFDEFAPILMDDVATSWHAREERPWTRDTTEWAHALDCGELAERMSAASGVEITASAGDLYIDPPHAVFVLADQVSRASGCTFEGEGLWADIVSRAGTGWSVADGASDRDEINIGRVALRTPEGSSGAAGANVQATDGVNVADIRLSELPDAEREALLTTLASYLDEAW
;
A
#
# COMPACT_ATOMS: atom_id res chain seq x y z
N MET A 1 1.88 7.48 -23.63
CA MET A 1 2.47 6.14 -23.50
C MET A 1 3.96 6.37 -23.39
N LEU A 2 4.60 5.98 -22.28
CA LEU A 2 6.04 6.16 -22.07
C LEU A 2 6.80 5.43 -23.19
N ASP A 3 7.77 6.09 -23.82
CA ASP A 3 8.56 5.46 -24.88
C ASP A 3 9.65 4.57 -24.27
N VAL A 4 9.28 3.31 -23.99
CA VAL A 4 10.18 2.27 -23.45
C VAL A 4 11.38 2.02 -24.38
N ARG A 5 11.34 2.46 -25.64
CA ARG A 5 12.48 2.34 -26.58
C ARG A 5 13.69 3.15 -26.12
N THR A 6 13.49 4.28 -25.45
CA THR A 6 14.57 5.05 -24.82
C THR A 6 15.27 4.24 -23.74
N LEU A 7 14.51 3.45 -22.98
CA LEU A 7 15.01 2.65 -21.88
C LEU A 7 15.89 1.48 -22.35
N SER A 8 15.47 0.78 -23.41
CA SER A 8 16.27 -0.27 -24.05
C SER A 8 17.53 0.28 -24.73
N ALA A 9 17.52 1.53 -25.20
CA ALA A 9 18.68 2.16 -25.82
C ALA A 9 19.78 2.53 -24.81
N VAL A 10 19.42 2.87 -23.57
CA VAL A 10 20.38 3.21 -22.51
C VAL A 10 20.88 1.96 -21.78
N THR A 11 19.97 1.07 -21.39
CA THR A 11 20.31 -0.11 -20.56
C THR A 11 20.75 -1.33 -21.37
N GLY A 12 20.43 -1.36 -22.67
CA GLY A 12 20.60 -2.56 -23.50
C GLY A 12 19.62 -3.70 -23.18
N LEU A 13 18.67 -3.49 -22.27
CA LEU A 13 17.71 -4.49 -21.80
C LEU A 13 16.34 -4.32 -22.48
N GLY A 14 15.70 -5.45 -22.83
CA GLY A 14 14.33 -5.47 -23.35
C GLY A 14 13.33 -5.51 -22.20
N PHE A 15 12.64 -4.38 -21.96
CA PHE A 15 11.62 -4.26 -20.93
C PHE A 15 10.22 -4.37 -21.53
N GLU A 16 9.39 -5.22 -20.96
CA GLU A 16 7.98 -5.38 -21.32
C GLU A 16 7.08 -4.84 -20.20
N PRO A 17 5.98 -4.13 -20.54
CA PRO A 17 5.05 -3.62 -19.55
C PRO A 17 4.37 -4.80 -18.86
N THR A 18 4.49 -4.87 -17.54
CA THR A 18 3.68 -5.79 -16.76
C THR A 18 2.34 -5.12 -16.52
N GLY A 19 1.27 -5.63 -17.13
CA GLY A 19 -0.10 -5.14 -16.89
C GLY A 19 -0.59 -5.32 -15.46
N ASP A 20 0.26 -5.91 -14.61
CA ASP A 20 0.09 -6.08 -13.19
C ASP A 20 0.82 -4.96 -12.45
N SER A 21 0.06 -4.18 -11.68
CA SER A 21 0.60 -3.39 -10.58
C SER A 21 1.32 -4.26 -9.56
N GLY A 22 1.12 -5.60 -9.57
CA GLY A 22 2.04 -6.68 -9.11
C GLY A 22 2.57 -6.60 -7.68
N VAL A 23 2.23 -5.55 -6.96
CA VAL A 23 2.56 -5.26 -5.58
C VAL A 23 1.22 -4.78 -5.03
N ASP A 24 0.68 -5.50 -4.05
CA ASP A 24 -0.56 -5.16 -3.31
C ASP A 24 -0.53 -3.74 -2.67
N SER A 25 0.56 -2.99 -2.85
CA SER A 25 0.80 -1.60 -2.47
C SER A 25 0.48 -0.56 -3.56
N GLY A 26 0.09 -0.97 -4.77
CA GLY A 26 -0.35 -0.06 -5.82
C GLY A 26 -1.61 0.74 -5.46
N ASP A 27 -2.47 0.19 -4.61
CA ASP A 27 -3.74 0.80 -4.19
C ASP A 27 -3.50 2.09 -3.41
N SER A 28 -2.51 2.13 -2.51
CA SER A 28 -2.19 3.33 -1.73
C SER A 28 -1.75 4.49 -2.63
N VAL A 29 -0.98 4.21 -3.69
CA VAL A 29 -0.56 5.23 -4.67
C VAL A 29 -1.76 5.82 -5.39
N VAL A 30 -2.70 4.98 -5.82
CA VAL A 30 -3.93 5.43 -6.48
C VAL A 30 -4.81 6.24 -5.53
N ASN A 31 -4.86 5.88 -4.25
CA ASN A 31 -5.70 6.55 -3.24
C ASN A 31 -5.33 8.02 -3.03
N VAL A 32 -4.04 8.35 -3.15
CA VAL A 32 -3.52 9.72 -3.05
C VAL A 32 -3.51 10.44 -4.42
N GLY A 33 -4.19 9.88 -5.43
CA GLY A 33 -4.29 10.47 -6.78
C GLY A 33 -3.08 10.20 -7.67
N GLY A 34 -2.19 9.30 -7.24
CA GLY A 34 -1.01 8.90 -7.97
C GLY A 34 -1.26 7.84 -9.02
N THR A 35 -0.21 7.52 -9.76
CA THR A 35 -0.17 6.40 -10.70
C THR A 35 1.18 5.71 -10.65
N ASN A 36 1.21 4.42 -10.91
CA ASN A 36 2.45 3.67 -11.06
C ASN A 36 2.40 2.86 -12.37
N CYS A 37 3.56 2.60 -12.92
CA CYS A 37 3.77 1.76 -14.09
C CYS A 37 4.99 0.89 -13.83
N SER A 38 4.87 -0.40 -14.14
CA SER A 38 5.92 -1.39 -13.92
C SER A 38 6.29 -2.07 -15.25
N TRP A 39 7.58 -2.37 -15.39
CA TRP A 39 8.13 -3.13 -16.50
C TRP A 39 9.07 -4.19 -15.96
N ARG A 40 9.19 -5.31 -16.68
CA ARG A 40 10.15 -6.36 -16.38
C ARG A 40 10.87 -6.84 -17.63
N THR A 41 12.09 -7.31 -17.46
CA THR A 41 12.81 -8.07 -18.49
C THR A 41 12.44 -9.55 -18.42
N GLU A 42 12.82 -10.32 -19.45
CA GLU A 42 12.71 -11.79 -19.42
C GLU A 42 13.54 -12.43 -18.29
N THR A 43 14.64 -11.79 -17.90
CA THR A 43 15.58 -12.26 -16.88
C THR A 43 15.20 -11.83 -15.46
N GLY A 44 14.15 -11.01 -15.30
CA GLY A 44 13.54 -10.68 -14.02
C GLY A 44 13.94 -9.34 -13.42
N GLU A 45 14.81 -8.56 -14.07
CA GLU A 45 15.04 -7.16 -13.74
C GLU A 45 13.74 -6.37 -13.88
N PHE A 46 13.53 -5.40 -13.00
CA PHE A 46 12.33 -4.56 -13.00
C PHE A 46 12.66 -3.09 -13.07
N LEU A 47 11.70 -2.34 -13.60
CA LEU A 47 11.62 -0.89 -13.54
C LEU A 47 10.22 -0.51 -13.05
N LEU A 48 10.14 0.40 -12.09
CA LEU A 48 8.91 0.98 -11.58
C LEU A 48 9.02 2.50 -11.73
N VAL A 49 8.03 3.11 -12.36
CA VAL A 49 7.89 4.56 -12.42
C VAL A 49 6.60 4.91 -11.70
N SER A 50 6.70 5.73 -10.67
CA SER A 50 5.55 6.16 -9.89
C SER A 50 5.48 7.67 -9.83
N VAL A 51 4.27 8.19 -9.94
CA VAL A 51 3.95 9.62 -9.97
C VAL A 51 2.92 9.89 -8.91
N LEU A 52 3.23 10.78 -7.99
CA LEU A 52 2.32 11.29 -6.98
C LEU A 52 2.12 12.79 -7.20
N PRO A 53 0.89 13.29 -7.22
CA PRO A 53 0.67 14.72 -7.19
C PRO A 53 1.03 15.31 -5.81
N GLU A 54 1.65 16.49 -5.79
CA GLU A 54 2.00 17.20 -4.56
C GLU A 54 0.78 17.53 -3.69
N TRP A 55 -0.37 17.79 -4.32
CA TRP A 55 -1.63 17.97 -3.58
C TRP A 55 -2.11 16.69 -2.89
N GLY A 56 -1.77 15.52 -3.42
CA GLY A 56 -2.10 14.22 -2.85
C GLY A 56 -1.20 13.88 -1.68
N ILE A 57 0.08 14.22 -1.76
CA ILE A 57 1.06 14.02 -0.69
C ILE A 57 0.88 15.04 0.45
N GLY A 58 0.45 16.26 0.12
CA GLY A 58 0.35 17.34 1.08
C GLY A 58 1.72 17.69 1.66
N GLN A 59 1.85 17.66 2.98
CA GLN A 59 3.09 18.00 3.69
C GLN A 59 3.95 16.78 4.04
N GLU A 60 3.47 15.56 3.77
CA GLU A 60 4.21 14.35 4.10
C GLU A 60 5.48 14.23 3.27
N ARG A 61 6.56 13.78 3.90
CA ARG A 61 7.86 13.58 3.25
C ARG A 61 8.55 12.40 3.90
N LEU A 62 9.35 11.69 3.12
CA LEU A 62 10.19 10.62 3.65
C LEU A 62 11.11 11.18 4.73
N GLY A 63 11.09 10.55 5.90
CA GLY A 63 12.04 10.84 6.97
C GLY A 63 13.47 10.57 6.50
N ARG A 64 14.45 11.19 7.16
CA ARG A 64 15.86 11.10 6.77
C ARG A 64 16.36 9.66 6.60
N GLU A 65 16.01 8.77 7.52
CA GLU A 65 16.44 7.37 7.48
C GLU A 65 15.85 6.63 6.27
N ALA A 66 14.56 6.82 5.98
CA ALA A 66 13.95 6.27 4.78
C ALA A 66 14.56 6.88 3.50
N ALA A 67 14.83 8.19 3.49
CA ALA A 67 15.49 8.84 2.37
C ALA A 67 16.91 8.29 2.14
N ASP A 68 17.69 8.07 3.20
CA ASP A 68 19.04 7.49 3.11
C ASP A 68 18.99 6.02 2.63
N PHE A 69 17.97 5.26 3.02
CA PHE A 69 17.74 3.88 2.56
C PHE A 69 17.37 3.81 1.08
N TYR A 70 16.46 4.66 0.61
CA TYR A 70 15.95 4.60 -0.77
C TYR A 70 16.79 5.34 -1.80
N PHE A 71 17.36 6.49 -1.40
CA PHE A 71 18.13 7.36 -2.30
C PHE A 71 19.63 7.33 -2.00
N GLY A 72 20.08 6.34 -1.23
CA GLY A 72 21.48 6.05 -1.01
C GLY A 72 22.21 5.58 -2.27
N ASN A 73 23.49 5.22 -2.14
CA ASN A 73 24.30 4.77 -3.27
C ASN A 73 23.69 3.50 -3.89
N CYS A 74 23.40 3.55 -5.19
CA CYS A 74 23.07 2.39 -5.99
C CYS A 74 24.33 1.52 -6.15
N GLU A 75 24.41 0.40 -5.43
CA GLU A 75 25.48 -0.60 -5.58
C GLU A 75 24.90 -1.91 -6.14
N SER A 76 25.72 -2.75 -6.78
CA SER A 76 25.25 -3.95 -7.50
C SER A 76 24.58 -5.01 -6.62
N ASP A 77 24.76 -4.93 -5.30
CA ASP A 77 24.13 -5.76 -4.27
C ASP A 77 22.92 -5.10 -3.61
N THR A 78 22.56 -3.88 -4.02
CA THR A 78 21.37 -3.18 -3.54
C THR A 78 20.12 -3.77 -4.17
N TRP A 79 19.12 -4.05 -3.34
CA TRP A 79 17.83 -4.63 -3.75
C TRP A 79 17.10 -3.76 -4.78
N VAL A 80 17.07 -2.45 -4.55
CA VAL A 80 16.41 -1.43 -5.37
C VAL A 80 17.31 -0.20 -5.45
N CYS A 81 17.51 0.33 -6.65
CA CYS A 81 18.00 1.69 -6.84
C CYS A 81 16.81 2.61 -7.12
N THR A 82 16.71 3.73 -6.42
CA THR A 82 15.63 4.70 -6.61
C THR A 82 16.20 6.10 -6.83
N ALA A 83 15.66 6.79 -7.82
CA ALA A 83 15.84 8.22 -8.02
C ALA A 83 14.47 8.88 -7.90
N ALA A 84 14.43 10.03 -7.23
CA ALA A 84 13.23 10.83 -7.12
C ALA A 84 13.49 12.27 -7.58
N GLY A 85 12.47 12.87 -8.15
CA GLY A 85 12.48 14.22 -8.69
C GLY A 85 11.05 14.77 -8.75
N GLY A 86 10.92 16.00 -9.21
CA GLY A 86 9.63 16.67 -9.28
C GLY A 86 9.76 18.08 -9.80
N ASP A 87 8.62 18.70 -10.08
CA ASP A 87 8.51 20.06 -10.63
C ASP A 87 7.70 21.00 -9.72
N GLY A 88 7.38 20.54 -8.51
CA GLY A 88 6.55 21.27 -7.54
C GLY A 88 5.05 21.04 -7.69
N GLU A 89 4.59 20.42 -8.78
CA GLU A 89 3.23 19.88 -8.89
C GLU A 89 3.21 18.35 -8.75
N LEU A 90 4.31 17.69 -9.13
CA LEU A 90 4.49 16.25 -9.07
C LEU A 90 5.72 15.86 -8.26
N TRP A 91 5.60 14.72 -7.59
CA TRP A 91 6.69 13.92 -7.07
C TRP A 91 6.78 12.63 -7.88
N ILE A 92 7.91 12.40 -8.52
CA ILE A 92 8.14 11.26 -9.42
C ILE A 92 9.27 10.43 -8.85
N ALA A 93 9.06 9.13 -8.73
CA ALA A 93 10.09 8.17 -8.36
C ALA A 93 10.26 7.12 -9.45
N VAL A 94 11.50 6.92 -9.85
CA VAL A 94 11.93 5.81 -10.71
C VAL A 94 12.67 4.84 -9.80
N SER A 95 12.29 3.57 -9.81
CA SER A 95 12.96 2.49 -9.07
C SER A 95 13.32 1.36 -10.02
N GLY A 96 14.47 0.74 -9.85
CA GLY A 96 14.86 -0.44 -10.62
C GLY A 96 15.70 -1.41 -9.82
N SER A 97 15.77 -2.66 -10.27
CA SER A 97 16.68 -3.66 -9.68
C SER A 97 18.14 -3.27 -9.90
N GLY A 98 19.02 -3.54 -8.94
CA GLY A 98 20.46 -3.20 -9.00
C GLY A 98 21.23 -3.76 -10.21
N GLY A 99 20.68 -4.75 -10.91
CA GLY A 99 21.22 -5.27 -12.18
C GLY A 99 21.21 -4.29 -13.35
N VAL A 100 20.48 -3.17 -13.24
CA VAL A 100 20.48 -2.08 -14.23
C VAL A 100 21.76 -1.24 -14.19
N GLY A 101 22.58 -1.38 -13.14
CA GLY A 101 23.86 -0.65 -13.01
C GLY A 101 23.67 0.80 -12.57
N ALA A 102 24.44 1.23 -11.57
CA ALA A 102 24.31 2.56 -10.96
C ALA A 102 24.52 3.72 -11.94
N HIS A 103 25.52 3.57 -12.82
CA HIS A 103 25.85 4.59 -13.80
C HIS A 103 24.73 4.80 -14.82
N ASP A 104 24.14 3.70 -15.29
CA ASP A 104 23.05 3.75 -16.27
C ASP A 104 21.80 4.34 -15.60
N PHE A 105 21.51 3.96 -14.35
CA PHE A 105 20.40 4.47 -13.57
C PHE A 105 20.43 5.98 -13.34
N ASP A 106 21.59 6.53 -12.96
CA ASP A 106 21.78 7.98 -12.77
C ASP A 106 21.63 8.77 -14.07
N GLU A 107 21.93 8.16 -15.22
CA GLU A 107 21.79 8.80 -16.53
C GLU A 107 20.35 8.80 -17.04
N PHE A 108 19.64 7.66 -16.98
CA PHE A 108 18.29 7.59 -17.58
C PHE A 108 17.17 8.05 -16.65
N ALA A 109 17.29 7.90 -15.33
CA ALA A 109 16.17 8.20 -14.43
C ALA A 109 15.72 9.68 -14.53
N PRO A 110 16.61 10.69 -14.59
CA PRO A 110 16.21 12.08 -14.79
C PRO A 110 15.49 12.32 -16.11
N ILE A 111 15.93 11.69 -17.21
CA ILE A 111 15.29 11.79 -18.53
C ILE A 111 13.88 11.24 -18.47
N LEU A 112 13.72 10.07 -17.84
CA LEU A 112 12.42 9.43 -17.70
C LEU A 112 11.46 10.26 -16.84
N MET A 113 11.95 10.89 -15.77
CA MET A 113 11.14 11.78 -14.93
C MET A 113 10.66 13.02 -15.72
N ASP A 114 11.51 13.62 -16.55
CA ASP A 114 11.15 14.77 -17.40
C ASP A 114 10.11 14.40 -18.47
N ASP A 115 10.27 13.25 -19.11
CA ASP A 115 9.30 12.72 -20.10
C ASP A 115 7.94 12.44 -19.46
N VAL A 116 7.93 11.89 -18.23
CA VAL A 116 6.71 11.64 -17.45
C VAL A 116 6.03 12.94 -17.07
N ALA A 117 6.76 13.92 -16.54
CA ALA A 117 6.23 15.22 -16.17
C ALA A 117 5.62 15.93 -17.40
N THR A 118 6.36 15.98 -18.51
CA THR A 118 5.88 16.56 -19.78
C THR A 118 4.61 15.87 -20.26
N SER A 119 4.58 14.53 -20.21
CA SER A 119 3.41 13.74 -20.59
C SER A 119 2.21 13.98 -19.68
N TRP A 120 2.44 14.16 -18.38
CA TRP A 120 1.39 14.46 -17.41
C TRP A 120 0.78 15.83 -17.64
N HIS A 121 1.60 16.86 -17.80
CA HIS A 121 1.15 18.23 -18.05
C HIS A 121 0.42 18.42 -19.39
N ALA A 122 0.71 17.56 -20.36
CA ALA A 122 -0.01 17.52 -21.62
C ALA A 122 -1.41 16.88 -21.51
N ARG A 123 -1.76 16.22 -20.39
CA ARG A 123 -3.09 15.64 -20.19
C ARG A 123 -4.09 16.72 -19.80
N GLU A 124 -5.24 16.73 -20.48
CA GLU A 124 -6.37 17.58 -20.12
C GLU A 124 -7.06 17.07 -18.84
N GLU A 125 -7.05 15.76 -18.63
CA GLU A 125 -7.60 15.11 -17.45
C GLU A 125 -6.55 15.08 -16.34
N ARG A 126 -6.86 15.78 -15.25
CA ARG A 126 -6.16 15.61 -13.98
C ARG A 126 -6.83 14.46 -13.24
N PRO A 127 -6.08 13.46 -12.72
CA PRO A 127 -6.69 12.48 -11.85
C PRO A 127 -7.36 13.20 -10.69
N TRP A 128 -8.51 12.65 -10.32
CA TRP A 128 -9.42 13.26 -9.36
C TRP A 128 -8.76 13.34 -7.98
N THR A 129 -9.01 14.44 -7.28
CA THR A 129 -8.61 14.61 -5.88
C THR A 129 -9.65 13.94 -4.99
N ARG A 130 -9.22 13.00 -4.15
CA ARG A 130 -10.04 12.43 -3.08
C ARG A 130 -10.33 13.49 -2.02
N ASP A 131 -11.57 13.53 -1.55
CA ASP A 131 -11.87 14.17 -0.28
C ASP A 131 -11.24 13.33 0.85
N THR A 132 -10.38 13.98 1.63
CA THR A 132 -9.65 13.35 2.75
C THR A 132 -10.30 13.62 4.11
N THR A 133 -11.46 14.29 4.14
CA THR A 133 -12.15 14.69 5.38
C THR A 133 -12.55 13.49 6.24
N GLU A 134 -12.94 12.37 5.62
CA GLU A 134 -13.37 11.13 6.29
C GLU A 134 -12.24 10.08 6.37
N TRP A 135 -10.98 10.49 6.17
CA TRP A 135 -9.86 9.55 6.28
C TRP A 135 -9.56 9.27 7.75
N ALA A 136 -9.64 8.00 8.10
CA ALA A 136 -9.36 7.50 9.43
C ALA A 136 -7.97 7.91 9.92
N HIS A 137 -7.81 7.93 11.24
CA HIS A 137 -6.50 7.97 11.86
C HIS A 137 -5.86 6.58 11.85
N ALA A 138 -4.53 6.54 12.01
CA ALA A 138 -3.82 5.28 12.27
C ALA A 138 -4.43 4.59 13.51
N LEU A 139 -4.56 3.27 13.46
CA LEU A 139 -5.15 2.51 14.57
C LEU A 139 -4.28 2.61 15.82
N ASP A 140 -4.93 2.78 16.98
CA ASP A 140 -4.28 2.54 18.27
C ASP A 140 -4.30 1.03 18.57
N CYS A 141 -3.16 0.37 18.34
CA CYS A 141 -3.04 -1.07 18.57
C CYS A 141 -3.18 -1.43 20.06
N GLY A 142 -2.78 -0.55 20.98
CA GLY A 142 -2.85 -0.79 22.41
C GLY A 142 -4.30 -0.78 22.90
N GLU A 143 -5.04 0.27 22.53
CA GLU A 143 -6.48 0.36 22.84
C GLU A 143 -7.25 -0.82 22.24
N LEU A 144 -6.96 -1.19 21.00
CA LEU A 144 -7.61 -2.32 20.34
C LEU A 144 -7.31 -3.65 21.06
N ALA A 145 -6.07 -3.86 21.51
CA ALA A 145 -5.70 -5.05 22.30
C ALA A 145 -6.45 -5.12 23.64
N GLU A 146 -6.61 -3.99 24.35
CA GLU A 146 -7.38 -3.93 25.60
C GLU A 146 -8.84 -4.32 25.37
N ARG A 147 -9.45 -3.81 24.29
CA ARG A 147 -10.84 -4.15 23.91
C ARG A 147 -10.98 -5.62 23.52
N MET A 148 -10.07 -6.13 22.69
CA MET A 148 -10.06 -7.55 22.31
C MET A 148 -9.84 -8.47 23.52
N SER A 149 -8.99 -8.07 24.47
CA SER A 149 -8.76 -8.82 25.70
C SER A 149 -10.03 -8.89 26.56
N ALA A 150 -10.71 -7.76 26.72
CA ALA A 150 -11.97 -7.70 27.45
C ALA A 150 -13.08 -8.54 26.81
N ALA A 151 -13.14 -8.58 25.48
CA ALA A 151 -14.13 -9.34 24.73
C ALA A 151 -13.88 -10.86 24.74
N SER A 152 -12.62 -11.27 24.61
CA SER A 152 -12.24 -12.69 24.57
C SER A 152 -12.06 -13.30 25.97
N GLY A 153 -11.78 -12.48 26.98
CA GLY A 153 -11.39 -12.95 28.31
C GLY A 153 -9.96 -13.48 28.39
N VAL A 154 -9.17 -13.34 27.32
CA VAL A 154 -7.76 -13.72 27.23
C VAL A 154 -6.92 -12.45 27.27
N GLU A 155 -5.74 -12.49 27.89
CA GLU A 155 -4.79 -11.38 27.81
C GLU A 155 -4.16 -11.35 26.41
N ILE A 156 -4.38 -10.26 25.69
CA ILE A 156 -3.86 -10.03 24.34
C ILE A 156 -2.92 -8.83 24.40
N THR A 157 -1.70 -9.03 23.92
CA THR A 157 -0.72 -7.95 23.75
C THR A 157 -0.67 -7.50 22.31
N ALA A 158 -0.45 -6.21 22.08
CA ALA A 158 -0.23 -5.64 20.77
C ALA A 158 1.21 -5.15 20.59
N SER A 159 1.69 -5.28 19.36
CA SER A 159 2.85 -4.56 18.84
C SER A 159 2.50 -3.84 17.54
N ALA A 160 3.31 -2.85 17.16
CA ALA A 160 3.28 -2.37 15.79
C ALA A 160 3.56 -3.56 14.87
N GLY A 161 2.63 -3.81 13.94
CA GLY A 161 2.77 -4.84 12.93
C GLY A 161 3.51 -4.30 11.71
N ASP A 162 4.14 -5.19 10.96
CA ASP A 162 4.81 -4.83 9.72
C ASP A 162 3.78 -4.54 8.62
N LEU A 163 3.87 -3.37 8.00
CA LEU A 163 3.09 -3.06 6.80
C LEU A 163 3.62 -3.80 5.55
N TYR A 164 4.88 -4.24 5.60
CA TYR A 164 5.58 -4.80 4.46
C TYR A 164 6.43 -6.00 4.88
N ILE A 165 6.34 -7.09 4.13
CA ILE A 165 7.19 -8.28 4.32
C ILE A 165 8.59 -8.03 3.76
N ASP A 166 8.66 -7.32 2.63
CA ASP A 166 9.89 -6.87 1.99
C ASP A 166 9.95 -5.33 2.01
N PRO A 167 11.14 -4.70 1.95
CA PRO A 167 11.24 -3.25 1.88
C PRO A 167 10.39 -2.71 0.71
N PRO A 168 9.38 -1.86 0.99
CA PRO A 168 8.51 -1.34 -0.07
C PRO A 168 9.27 -0.35 -0.94
N HIS A 169 8.70 0.06 -2.07
CA HIS A 169 9.24 1.21 -2.81
C HIS A 169 8.97 2.51 -2.05
N ALA A 170 9.88 3.48 -2.19
CA ALA A 170 9.81 4.79 -1.52
C ALA A 170 8.45 5.49 -1.69
N VAL A 171 7.83 5.34 -2.86
CA VAL A 171 6.52 5.91 -3.17
C VAL A 171 5.38 5.32 -2.34
N PHE A 172 5.46 4.02 -2.01
CA PHE A 172 4.44 3.33 -1.22
C PHE A 172 4.50 3.81 0.23
N VAL A 173 5.71 3.96 0.78
CA VAL A 173 5.89 4.53 2.11
C VAL A 173 5.26 5.92 2.22
N LEU A 174 5.48 6.77 1.21
CA LEU A 174 4.92 8.12 1.21
C LEU A 174 3.39 8.09 1.08
N ALA A 175 2.85 7.26 0.19
CA ALA A 175 1.40 7.11 0.04
C ALA A 175 0.73 6.55 1.31
N ASP A 176 1.40 5.61 1.98
CA ASP A 176 0.95 4.99 3.23
C ASP A 176 1.03 5.95 4.43
N GLN A 177 2.00 6.87 4.45
CA GLN A 177 2.02 7.97 5.44
C GLN A 177 0.81 8.88 5.29
N VAL A 178 0.46 9.26 4.06
CA VAL A 178 -0.68 10.14 3.77
C VAL A 178 -2.00 9.42 4.09
N SER A 179 -2.12 8.15 3.73
CA SER A 179 -3.29 7.31 4.05
C SER A 179 -3.34 6.86 5.51
N ARG A 180 -2.33 7.26 6.31
CA ARG A 180 -2.17 6.92 7.72
C ARG A 180 -2.25 5.42 7.96
N ALA A 181 -1.65 4.66 7.05
CA ALA A 181 -1.64 3.22 7.14
C ALA A 181 -0.98 2.76 8.45
N SER A 182 -1.56 1.73 9.07
CA SER A 182 -1.10 1.20 10.34
C SER A 182 -1.21 -0.31 10.36
N GLY A 183 -0.16 -0.98 10.82
CA GLY A 183 -0.14 -2.41 11.11
C GLY A 183 -0.21 -2.64 12.61
N CYS A 184 -1.05 -3.56 13.05
CA CYS A 184 -1.12 -4.04 14.42
C CYS A 184 -1.00 -5.57 14.43
N THR A 185 -0.04 -6.08 15.18
CA THR A 185 0.10 -7.51 15.45
C THR A 185 -0.34 -7.79 16.88
N PHE A 186 -1.15 -8.83 17.05
CA PHE A 186 -1.75 -9.23 18.32
C PHE A 186 -1.39 -10.66 18.64
N GLU A 187 -0.98 -10.91 19.88
CA GLU A 187 -0.65 -12.23 20.39
C GLU A 187 -1.32 -12.47 21.74
N GLY A 188 -1.89 -13.66 21.91
CA GLY A 188 -2.50 -14.15 23.15
C GLY A 188 -2.50 -15.68 23.21
N GLU A 189 -2.99 -16.26 24.30
CA GLU A 189 -3.06 -17.72 24.44
C GLU A 189 -3.96 -18.33 23.35
N GLY A 190 -3.35 -19.03 22.38
CA GLY A 190 -4.07 -19.64 21.25
C GLY A 190 -4.61 -18.66 20.20
N LEU A 191 -4.29 -17.37 20.33
CA LEU A 191 -4.72 -16.31 19.44
C LEU A 191 -3.52 -15.63 18.80
N TRP A 192 -3.56 -15.49 17.48
CA TRP A 192 -2.75 -14.51 16.76
C TRP A 192 -3.66 -13.70 15.84
N ALA A 193 -3.39 -12.40 15.67
CA ALA A 193 -4.03 -11.61 14.63
C ALA A 193 -3.09 -10.54 14.07
N ASP A 194 -3.19 -10.28 12.77
CA ASP A 194 -2.55 -9.14 12.11
C ASP A 194 -3.63 -8.28 11.46
N ILE A 195 -3.57 -6.98 11.69
CA ILE A 195 -4.51 -6.01 11.14
C ILE A 195 -3.72 -4.91 10.45
N VAL A 196 -3.97 -4.73 9.16
CA VAL A 196 -3.42 -3.64 8.37
C VAL A 196 -4.56 -2.74 7.95
N SER A 197 -4.57 -1.49 8.41
CA SER A 197 -5.58 -0.51 8.03
C SER A 197 -4.97 0.63 7.23
N ARG A 198 -5.76 1.20 6.32
CA ARG A 198 -5.40 2.34 5.47
C ARG A 198 -6.65 3.12 5.06
N ALA A 199 -6.51 4.43 4.92
CA ALA A 199 -7.57 5.30 4.44
C ALA A 199 -7.52 5.49 2.91
N GLY A 200 -8.64 5.94 2.35
CA GLY A 200 -8.72 6.36 0.95
C GLY A 200 -8.84 5.25 -0.08
N THR A 201 -8.97 3.98 0.31
CA THR A 201 -9.22 2.86 -0.61
C THR A 201 -10.62 2.93 -1.18
N GLY A 202 -10.72 3.17 -2.49
CA GLY A 202 -12.01 3.27 -3.17
C GLY A 202 -12.36 1.97 -3.82
N TRP A 203 -13.21 1.20 -3.17
CA TRP A 203 -13.82 0.06 -3.82
C TRP A 203 -15.01 0.54 -4.66
N SER A 204 -15.10 0.08 -5.90
CA SER A 204 -16.33 0.25 -6.66
C SER A 204 -17.41 -0.59 -5.98
N VAL A 205 -18.34 0.07 -5.28
CA VAL A 205 -19.57 -0.56 -4.78
C VAL A 205 -20.41 -1.12 -5.95
N ALA A 206 -20.12 -0.67 -7.18
CA ALA A 206 -20.68 -1.20 -8.42
C ALA A 206 -19.65 -2.10 -9.13
N ASP A 207 -19.81 -3.41 -8.98
CA ASP A 207 -20.04 -4.35 -10.08
C ASP A 207 -19.80 -5.79 -9.62
N GLY A 208 -20.91 -6.52 -9.37
CA GLY A 208 -20.95 -7.96 -9.63
C GLY A 208 -20.46 -8.95 -8.56
N ALA A 209 -20.13 -8.54 -7.34
CA ALA A 209 -19.88 -9.50 -6.25
C ALA A 209 -21.21 -9.98 -5.61
N SER A 210 -22.00 -10.72 -6.37
CA SER A 210 -23.09 -11.54 -5.84
C SER A 210 -22.52 -12.68 -4.99
N ASP A 211 -23.09 -12.88 -3.80
CA ASP A 211 -22.83 -13.94 -2.81
C ASP A 211 -21.64 -13.71 -1.86
N ARG A 212 -21.71 -12.68 -1.01
CA ARG A 212 -20.81 -12.52 0.14
C ARG A 212 -21.59 -12.46 1.44
N ASP A 213 -21.14 -13.22 2.45
CA ASP A 213 -21.62 -13.09 3.84
C ASP A 213 -21.10 -11.76 4.41
N GLU A 214 -21.80 -10.67 4.09
CA GLU A 214 -21.52 -9.34 4.61
C GLU A 214 -22.16 -9.20 6.00
N ILE A 215 -21.34 -9.04 7.03
CA ILE A 215 -21.82 -8.65 8.35
C ILE A 215 -21.70 -7.12 8.42
N ASN A 216 -22.83 -6.44 8.31
CA ASN A 216 -22.90 -5.00 8.50
C ASN A 216 -23.04 -4.67 9.99
N ILE A 217 -22.03 -4.02 10.55
CA ILE A 217 -22.00 -3.54 11.94
C ILE A 217 -21.84 -2.01 11.87
N GLY A 218 -22.96 -1.29 11.91
CA GLY A 218 -22.94 0.17 11.78
C GLY A 218 -22.59 0.63 10.35
N ARG A 219 -21.63 1.55 10.21
CA ARG A 219 -21.09 1.99 8.92
C ARG A 219 -20.09 0.99 8.34
N VAL A 220 -19.55 0.09 9.16
CA VAL A 220 -18.50 -0.87 8.77
C VAL A 220 -19.10 -2.19 8.30
N ALA A 221 -18.68 -2.62 7.12
CA ALA A 221 -18.99 -3.94 6.57
C ALA A 221 -17.79 -4.88 6.74
N LEU A 222 -18.00 -6.07 7.32
CA LEU A 222 -17.03 -7.17 7.35
C LEU A 222 -17.29 -8.17 6.22
N ARG A 223 -16.22 -8.63 5.56
CA ARG A 223 -16.28 -9.56 4.43
C ARG A 223 -15.14 -10.58 4.48
N THR A 224 -15.41 -11.81 4.06
CA THR A 224 -14.37 -12.84 3.88
C THR A 224 -13.97 -12.87 2.40
N PRO A 225 -12.71 -12.57 2.01
CA PRO A 225 -12.30 -12.65 0.60
C PRO A 225 -12.39 -14.10 0.08
N GLU A 226 -12.87 -14.29 -1.15
CA GLU A 226 -12.90 -15.63 -1.78
C GLU A 226 -11.49 -16.24 -1.85
N GLY A 227 -11.37 -17.56 -1.59
CA GLY A 227 -10.11 -18.29 -1.68
C GLY A 227 -9.11 -18.02 -0.54
N SER A 228 -9.48 -17.22 0.46
CA SER A 228 -8.60 -16.78 1.54
C SER A 228 -8.50 -17.75 2.73
N SER A 229 -9.00 -18.98 2.61
CA SER A 229 -8.69 -20.04 3.59
C SER A 229 -7.25 -20.52 3.38
N GLY A 230 -6.30 -19.76 3.90
CA GLY A 230 -4.92 -20.23 4.06
C GLY A 230 -4.85 -21.27 5.18
N ALA A 231 -3.78 -22.07 5.22
CA ALA A 231 -3.58 -23.14 6.20
C ALA A 231 -3.39 -22.67 7.67
N ALA A 232 -3.65 -21.39 7.99
CA ALA A 232 -3.27 -20.74 9.24
C ALA A 232 -4.34 -19.83 9.88
N GLY A 233 -5.53 -19.67 9.29
CA GLY A 233 -6.52 -18.74 9.84
C GLY A 233 -7.60 -18.23 8.89
N ALA A 234 -8.46 -17.34 9.40
CA ALA A 234 -9.47 -16.62 8.61
C ALA A 234 -8.94 -15.24 8.18
N ASN A 235 -9.18 -14.87 6.92
CA ASN A 235 -8.94 -13.52 6.44
C ASN A 235 -10.29 -12.79 6.32
N VAL A 236 -10.38 -11.62 6.95
CA VAL A 236 -11.56 -10.76 6.94
C VAL A 236 -11.12 -9.37 6.49
N GLN A 237 -11.97 -8.67 5.77
CA GLN A 237 -11.77 -7.28 5.40
C GLN A 237 -12.92 -6.44 5.96
N ALA A 238 -12.59 -5.33 6.62
CA ALA A 238 -13.52 -4.33 7.11
C ALA A 238 -13.47 -3.08 6.22
N THR A 239 -14.61 -2.45 5.89
CA THR A 239 -14.63 -1.18 5.16
C THR A 239 -15.91 -0.37 5.39
N ASP A 240 -15.82 0.97 5.37
CA ASP A 240 -16.96 1.91 5.31
C ASP A 240 -17.16 2.53 3.91
N GLY A 241 -16.39 2.06 2.92
CA GLY A 241 -16.33 2.59 1.55
C GLY A 241 -15.25 3.64 1.29
N VAL A 242 -14.61 4.16 2.35
CA VAL A 242 -13.48 5.11 2.29
C VAL A 242 -12.22 4.51 2.92
N ASN A 243 -12.38 3.87 4.07
CA ASN A 243 -11.36 3.25 4.89
C ASN A 243 -11.43 1.73 4.73
N VAL A 244 -10.29 1.05 4.90
CA VAL A 244 -10.24 -0.42 4.89
C VAL A 244 -9.34 -0.91 6.02
N ALA A 245 -9.66 -2.09 6.54
CA ALA A 245 -8.75 -2.89 7.35
C ALA A 245 -8.74 -4.34 6.83
N ASP A 246 -7.56 -4.83 6.48
CA ASP A 246 -7.30 -6.23 6.17
C ASP A 246 -6.91 -6.94 7.46
N ILE A 247 -7.65 -7.98 7.82
CA ILE A 247 -7.59 -8.65 9.12
C ILE A 247 -7.27 -10.11 8.87
N ARG A 248 -6.20 -10.59 9.50
CA ARG A 248 -5.84 -12.00 9.54
C ARG A 248 -5.92 -12.45 10.98
N LEU A 249 -6.59 -13.57 11.23
CA LEU A 249 -6.72 -14.12 12.58
C LEU A 249 -6.46 -15.62 12.56
N SER A 250 -5.93 -16.14 13.67
CA SER A 250 -5.78 -17.57 13.91
C SER A 250 -7.10 -18.32 13.75
N GLU A 251 -7.03 -19.64 13.57
CA GLU A 251 -8.22 -20.47 13.70
C GLU A 251 -8.72 -20.42 15.15
N LEU A 252 -9.97 -19.98 15.32
CA LEU A 252 -10.64 -19.84 16.61
C LEU A 252 -12.00 -20.54 16.58
N PRO A 253 -12.50 -20.99 17.75
CA PRO A 253 -13.90 -21.39 17.89
C PRO A 253 -14.86 -20.30 17.38
N ASP A 254 -15.93 -20.70 16.69
CA ASP A 254 -16.84 -19.76 16.01
C ASP A 254 -17.36 -18.63 16.91
N ALA A 255 -17.72 -18.94 18.17
CA ALA A 255 -18.23 -17.96 19.12
C ALA A 255 -17.17 -16.93 19.55
N GLU A 256 -15.92 -17.37 19.73
CA GLU A 256 -14.80 -16.47 20.08
C GLU A 256 -14.44 -15.59 18.88
N ARG A 257 -14.43 -16.18 17.68
CA ARG A 257 -14.23 -15.46 16.42
C ARG A 257 -15.30 -14.38 16.23
N GLU A 258 -16.57 -14.69 16.43
CA GLU A 258 -17.68 -13.74 16.28
C GLU A 258 -17.58 -12.59 17.29
N ALA A 259 -17.23 -12.88 18.55
CA ALA A 259 -17.04 -11.86 19.57
C ALA A 259 -15.88 -10.91 19.25
N LEU A 260 -14.74 -11.44 18.79
CA LEU A 260 -13.58 -10.64 18.39
C LEU A 260 -13.89 -9.78 17.15
N LEU A 261 -14.48 -10.35 16.11
CA LEU A 261 -14.84 -9.62 14.90
C LEU A 261 -15.86 -8.51 15.18
N THR A 262 -16.83 -8.76 16.07
CA THR A 262 -17.81 -7.74 16.49
C THR A 262 -17.12 -6.59 17.24
N THR A 263 -16.20 -6.92 18.15
CA THR A 263 -15.44 -5.93 18.92
C THR A 263 -14.57 -5.08 18.00
N LEU A 264 -13.90 -5.72 17.04
CA LEU A 264 -13.08 -5.05 16.04
C LEU A 264 -13.91 -4.13 15.15
N ALA A 265 -15.03 -4.60 14.61
CA ALA A 265 -15.89 -3.76 13.78
C ALA A 265 -16.44 -2.55 14.55
N SER A 266 -16.83 -2.72 15.81
CA SER A 266 -17.27 -1.62 16.66
C SER A 266 -16.15 -0.60 16.91
N TYR A 267 -14.92 -1.07 17.11
CA TYR A 267 -13.77 -0.18 17.26
C TYR A 267 -13.50 0.61 15.96
N LEU A 268 -13.55 -0.06 14.80
CA LEU A 268 -13.35 0.59 13.51
C LEU A 268 -14.46 1.62 13.21
N ASP A 269 -15.72 1.33 13.55
CA ASP A 269 -16.85 2.28 13.40
C ASP A 269 -16.69 3.54 14.29
N GLU A 270 -16.01 3.42 15.43
CA GLU A 270 -15.68 4.57 16.29
C GLU A 270 -14.45 5.34 15.81
N ALA A 271 -13.48 4.63 15.21
CA ALA A 271 -12.22 5.19 14.74
C ALA A 271 -12.31 5.89 13.38
N TRP A 272 -13.36 5.59 12.60
CA TRP A 272 -13.60 6.08 11.23
C TRP A 272 -14.74 7.11 11.17
#